data_AF-A0A2A2L9X5-F1
#
_entry.id   AF-A0A2A2L9X5-F1
#
_cell.length_a   1.000
_cell.length_b   1.000
_cell.length_c   1.000
_cell.angle_alpha   90.00
_cell.angle_beta   90.00
_cell.angle_gamma   90.00
#
_symmetry.space_group_name_H-M   'P 1'
#
loop_
_entity.id
_entity.type
_entity.pdbx_description
1 polymer ?
#
loop_
_entity_poly.entity_id
_entity_poly.type
_entity_poly.pdbx_seq_one_letter_code
_entity_poly.pdbx_strand_id
1 'polypeptide(L)'
;MIPIASYAYNASKNAVTKFTPFLLMFGREPELTLDRALRTPHTALDGKKPDVKRAVGAHFDVDTSNAEIRKVICQTHKIAAERTDRAAKRTMETTNMALPEQANRPLRPGNLIYEKENSTTTKLEPKWKGPFPVLEAQTPNVTI
;
A
#
# COMPACT_ATOMS: atom_id res chain seq x y z
N MET A 1 12.59 -13.44 5.92
CA MET A 1 11.64 -12.33 5.70
C MET A 1 10.39 -12.41 6.59
N ILE A 2 9.79 -13.59 6.78
CA ILE A 2 8.55 -13.75 7.57
C ILE A 2 8.62 -13.18 9.01
N PRO A 3 9.68 -13.39 9.82
CA PRO A 3 9.68 -12.94 11.21
C PRO A 3 9.58 -11.41 11.38
N ILE A 4 10.25 -10.66 10.50
CA ILE A 4 10.26 -9.19 10.52
C ILE A 4 8.88 -8.65 10.13
N ALA A 5 8.22 -9.26 9.14
CA ALA A 5 6.88 -8.88 8.73
C ALA A 5 5.85 -9.14 9.84
N SER A 6 5.91 -10.31 10.50
CA SER A 6 5.04 -10.64 11.63
C SER A 6 5.24 -9.67 12.80
N TYR A 7 6.49 -9.30 13.07
CA TYR A 7 6.80 -8.30 14.09
C TYR A 7 6.23 -6.92 13.74
N ALA A 8 6.47 -6.43 12.52
CA ALA A 8 5.98 -5.14 12.07
C ALA A 8 4.45 -5.06 12.12
N TYR A 9 3.75 -6.13 11.70
CA TYR A 9 2.30 -6.20 11.80
C TYR A 9 1.82 -6.11 13.26
N ASN A 10 2.40 -6.91 14.16
CA ASN A 10 2.03 -6.96 15.58
C ASN A 10 2.36 -5.68 16.35
N ALA A 11 3.37 -4.93 15.91
CA ALA A 11 3.79 -3.65 16.49
C ALA A 11 3.08 -2.42 15.87
N SER A 12 2.36 -2.59 14.76
CA SER A 12 1.67 -1.50 14.08
C SER A 12 0.27 -1.27 14.64
N LYS A 13 -0.16 -0.01 14.76
CA LYS A 13 -1.51 0.35 15.20
C LYS A 13 -2.52 0.11 14.09
N ASN A 14 -3.60 -0.60 14.39
CA ASN A 14 -4.71 -0.74 13.46
C ASN A 14 -5.48 0.59 13.36
N ALA A 15 -5.87 0.98 12.15
CA ALA A 15 -6.57 2.23 11.88
C ALA A 15 -7.93 2.36 12.60
N VAL A 16 -8.63 1.24 12.81
CA VAL A 16 -9.97 1.21 13.44
C VAL A 16 -9.86 1.19 14.95
N THR A 17 -9.16 0.20 15.51
CA THR A 17 -9.08 0.01 16.96
C THR A 17 -8.11 0.97 17.64
N LYS A 18 -7.21 1.61 16.88
CA LYS A 18 -6.12 2.49 17.37
C LYS A 18 -5.08 1.79 18.27
N PHE A 19 -5.20 0.49 18.47
CA PHE A 19 -4.30 -0.34 19.27
C PHE A 19 -3.48 -1.29 18.39
N THR A 20 -2.32 -1.71 18.90
CA THR A 20 -1.50 -2.75 18.27
C THR A 20 -2.05 -4.14 18.62
N PRO A 21 -1.97 -5.14 17.73
CA PRO A 21 -2.35 -6.51 18.07
C PRO A 21 -1.62 -7.05 19.30
N PHE A 22 -0.35 -6.69 19.48
CA PHE A 22 0.46 -7.09 20.62
C PHE A 22 -0.07 -6.51 21.95
N LEU A 23 -0.47 -5.23 21.94
CA LEU A 23 -1.09 -4.58 23.10
C LEU A 23 -2.42 -5.23 23.49
N LEU A 24 -3.24 -5.63 22.51
CA LEU A 24 -4.52 -6.30 22.78
C LEU A 24 -4.32 -7.70 23.38
N MET A 25 -3.27 -8.42 22.97
CA MET A 25 -3.00 -9.78 23.43
C MET A 25 -2.27 -9.81 24.78
N PHE A 26 -1.36 -8.88 25.05
CA PHE A 26 -0.47 -8.94 26.21
C PHE A 26 -0.58 -7.75 27.17
N GLY A 27 -1.42 -6.74 26.85
CA GLY A 27 -1.61 -5.57 27.70
C GLY A 27 -0.41 -4.62 27.75
N ARG A 28 0.59 -4.78 26.88
CA ARG A 28 1.77 -3.91 26.76
C ARG A 28 2.24 -3.79 25.32
N GLU A 29 2.97 -2.73 24.98
CA GLU A 29 3.59 -2.59 23.65
C GLU A 29 4.86 -3.47 23.51
N PRO A 30 5.22 -3.89 22.28
CA PRO A 30 6.42 -4.69 22.06
C PRO A 30 7.67 -3.83 22.24
N GLU A 31 8.57 -4.25 23.13
CA GLU A 31 9.85 -3.56 23.38
C GLU A 31 10.95 -4.13 22.49
N LEU A 32 11.65 -3.31 21.71
CA LEU A 32 12.89 -3.73 21.06
C LEU A 32 14.04 -3.78 22.08
N THR A 33 15.03 -4.62 21.78
CA THR A 33 16.33 -4.59 22.48
C THR A 33 16.99 -3.21 22.42
N LEU A 34 16.78 -2.48 21.32
CA LEU A 34 17.22 -1.10 21.15
C LEU A 34 16.49 -0.15 22.11
N ASP A 35 15.17 -0.28 22.27
CA ASP A 35 14.40 0.55 23.23
C ASP A 35 14.88 0.32 24.66
N ARG A 36 15.26 -0.92 25.00
CA ARG A 36 15.86 -1.26 26.29
C ARG A 36 17.26 -0.67 26.47
N ALA A 37 18.07 -0.68 25.41
CA ALA A 37 19.40 -0.10 25.40
C ALA A 37 19.37 1.44 25.45
N LEU A 38 18.34 2.08 24.89
CA LEU A 38 18.12 3.52 24.95
C LEU A 38 17.48 3.97 26.27
N ARG A 39 16.78 3.07 26.96
CA ARG A 39 16.24 3.29 28.32
C ARG A 39 17.28 3.15 29.43
N THR A 40 18.55 2.89 29.13
CA THR A 40 19.58 2.88 30.19
C THR A 40 19.94 4.32 30.57
N PRO A 41 19.72 4.75 31.83
CA PRO A 41 20.59 5.76 32.38
C PRO A 41 21.97 5.11 32.47
N HIS A 42 22.94 5.57 31.68
CA HIS A 42 24.34 5.26 31.94
C HIS A 42 24.74 5.89 33.28
N THR A 43 24.53 5.17 34.39
CA THR A 43 25.14 5.25 35.73
C THR A 43 24.25 4.37 36.63
N ALA A 44 24.70 3.36 37.39
CA ALA A 44 25.97 3.20 38.09
C ALA A 44 26.15 1.73 38.54
N LEU A 45 27.40 1.27 38.57
CA LEU A 45 27.86 0.11 39.34
C LEU A 45 27.91 0.37 40.85
N ASP A 46 27.47 1.54 41.30
CA ASP A 46 27.35 1.91 42.71
C ASP A 46 25.92 2.40 42.96
N GLY A 47 25.21 1.79 43.92
CA GLY A 47 23.78 1.94 44.21
C GLY A 47 23.29 3.34 44.65
N LYS A 48 23.61 4.40 43.90
CA LYS A 48 23.01 5.72 44.03
C LYS A 48 22.07 5.96 42.85
N LYS A 49 20.79 6.19 43.17
CA LYS A 49 19.74 6.54 42.20
C LYS A 49 20.21 7.73 41.36
N PRO A 50 20.23 7.66 40.02
CA PRO A 50 20.61 8.81 39.21
C PRO A 50 19.52 9.88 39.32
N ASP A 51 19.92 11.09 39.69
CA ASP A 51 19.08 12.27 39.62
C ASP A 51 18.59 12.47 38.19
N VAL A 52 17.27 12.33 38.00
CA VAL A 52 16.55 12.32 36.71
C VAL A 52 16.81 13.55 35.82
N LYS A 53 17.47 14.58 36.36
CA LYS A 53 17.73 15.85 35.67
C LYS A 53 19.11 15.96 35.00
N ARG A 54 20.05 15.01 35.23
CA ARG A 54 21.45 15.17 34.80
C ARG A 54 21.91 14.27 33.64
N ALA A 55 21.03 13.46 33.07
CA ALA A 55 21.34 12.59 31.92
C ALA A 55 21.00 13.23 30.55
N VAL A 56 20.69 14.53 30.49
CA VAL A 56 20.17 15.22 29.29
C VAL A 56 21.28 15.60 28.28
N GLY A 57 22.47 14.99 28.37
CA GLY A 57 23.66 15.43 27.63
C GLY A 57 23.93 14.74 26.29
N ALA A 58 23.22 13.66 25.95
CA ALA A 58 23.45 12.93 24.69
C ALA A 58 22.16 12.27 24.18
N HIS A 59 21.00 12.88 24.41
CA HIS A 59 19.78 12.43 23.78
C HIS A 59 19.82 12.86 22.32
N PHE A 60 20.00 11.89 21.42
CA PHE A 60 19.56 12.02 20.04
C PHE A 60 18.13 12.59 20.09
N ASP A 61 17.93 13.78 19.53
CA ASP A 61 16.63 14.43 19.52
C ASP A 61 15.72 13.64 18.58
N VAL A 62 15.05 12.65 19.17
CA VAL A 62 14.16 11.71 18.49
C VAL A 62 13.06 12.46 17.76
N ASP A 63 12.60 13.59 18.30
CA ASP A 63 11.53 14.40 17.70
C ASP A 63 12.02 15.10 16.43
N THR A 64 13.23 15.68 16.47
CA THR A 64 13.84 16.28 15.29
C THR A 64 14.12 15.25 14.20
N SER A 65 14.68 14.08 14.55
CA SER A 65 14.93 13.01 13.57
C SER A 65 13.63 12.43 12.98
N ASN A 66 12.59 12.23 13.81
CA ASN A 66 11.28 11.78 13.34
C ASN A 66 10.64 12.80 12.38
N ALA A 67 10.82 14.10 12.63
CA ALA A 67 10.33 15.13 11.73
C ALA A 67 11.03 15.08 10.37
N GLU A 68 12.34 14.84 10.33
CA GLU A 68 13.10 14.67 9.09
C GLU A 68 12.68 13.42 8.31
N ILE A 69 12.54 12.28 8.99
CA ILE A 69 12.08 11.02 8.39
C ILE A 69 10.70 11.22 7.75
N ARG A 70 9.77 11.88 8.46
CA ARG A 70 8.44 12.18 7.92
C ARG A 70 8.50 13.06 6.67
N LYS A 71 9.37 14.07 6.64
CA LYS A 71 9.55 14.93 5.46
C LYS A 71 10.03 14.12 4.25
N VAL A 72 11.03 13.26 4.44
CA VAL A 72 11.57 12.39 3.37
C VAL A 72 10.48 11.43 2.86
N ILE A 73 9.72 10.79 3.76
CA ILE A 73 8.63 9.89 3.39
C ILE A 73 7.55 10.63 2.58
N CYS A 74 7.14 11.83 3.00
CA CYS A 74 6.17 12.62 2.24
C CYS A 74 6.69 12.98 0.84
N GLN A 75 7.96 13.36 0.71
CA GLN A 75 8.57 13.67 -0.57
C GLN A 75 8.63 12.44 -1.50
N THR A 76 9.00 11.27 -0.98
CA THR A 76 9.06 10.03 -1.77
C THR A 76 7.68 9.60 -2.25
N HIS A 77 6.65 9.66 -1.39
CA HIS A 77 5.28 9.37 -1.79
C HIS A 77 4.75 10.35 -2.84
N LYS A 78 5.07 11.65 -2.72
CA LYS A 78 4.70 12.64 -3.74
C LYS A 78 5.32 12.31 -5.09
N ILE A 79 6.62 12.00 -5.13
CA ILE A 79 7.31 11.61 -6.36
C ILE A 79 6.72 10.32 -6.94
N ALA A 80 6.40 9.34 -6.11
CA ALA A 80 5.79 8.09 -6.55
C ALA A 80 4.40 8.33 -7.18
N ALA A 81 3.56 9.14 -6.54
CA ALA A 81 2.25 9.52 -7.07
C ALA A 81 2.34 10.26 -8.41
N GLU A 82 3.27 11.22 -8.53
CA GLU A 82 3.49 11.91 -9.81
C GLU A 82 3.95 10.96 -10.92
N ARG A 83 4.77 9.95 -10.59
CA ARG A 83 5.22 8.93 -11.56
C ARG A 83 4.07 8.04 -12.00
N THR A 84 3.20 7.61 -11.08
CA THR A 84 2.03 6.79 -11.41
C THR A 84 1.07 7.57 -12.30
N ASP A 85 0.83 8.85 -11.99
CA ASP A 85 -0.07 9.70 -12.79
C ASP A 85 0.48 9.95 -14.19
N ARG A 86 1.78 10.22 -14.32
CA ARG A 86 2.43 10.39 -15.65
C ARG A 86 2.40 9.11 -16.46
N ALA A 87 2.61 7.95 -15.83
CA ALA A 87 2.52 6.65 -16.51
C ALA A 87 1.08 6.36 -16.96
N ALA A 88 0.09 6.65 -16.12
CA ALA A 88 -1.33 6.52 -16.45
C ALA A 88 -1.72 7.43 -17.64
N LYS A 89 -1.28 8.69 -17.65
CA LYS A 89 -1.53 9.61 -18.77
C LYS A 89 -0.90 9.13 -20.08
N ARG A 90 0.37 8.72 -20.05
CA ARG A 90 1.06 8.18 -21.23
C ARG A 90 0.36 6.94 -21.79
N THR A 91 -0.05 6.03 -20.92
CA THR A 91 -0.78 4.82 -21.34
C THR A 91 -2.13 5.19 -21.95
N MET A 92 -2.89 6.10 -21.35
CA MET A 92 -4.14 6.64 -21.94
C MET A 92 -3.93 7.31 -23.29
N GLU A 93 -2.93 8.18 -23.42
CA GLU A 93 -2.59 8.86 -24.69
C GLU A 93 -2.25 7.84 -25.78
N THR A 94 -1.42 6.83 -25.47
CA THR A 94 -1.09 5.77 -26.42
C THR A 94 -2.29 4.91 -26.82
N THR A 95 -3.20 4.61 -25.89
CA THR A 95 -4.41 3.83 -26.22
C THR A 95 -5.39 4.66 -27.04
N ASN A 96 -5.61 5.93 -26.68
CA ASN A 96 -6.49 6.83 -27.42
C ASN A 96 -6.01 7.10 -28.85
N MET A 97 -4.69 7.15 -29.09
CA MET A 97 -4.13 7.28 -30.45
C MET A 97 -4.28 5.99 -31.28
N ALA A 98 -4.31 4.82 -30.64
CA ALA A 98 -4.39 3.52 -31.30
C ALA A 98 -5.84 3.05 -31.56
N LEU A 99 -6.82 3.61 -30.87
CA LEU A 99 -8.23 3.28 -31.03
C LEU A 99 -8.88 4.26 -32.00
N PRO A 100 -9.37 3.83 -33.18
CA PRO A 100 -10.28 4.65 -33.96
C PRO A 100 -11.52 4.96 -33.11
N GLU A 101 -12.15 6.09 -33.37
CA GLU A 101 -13.30 6.74 -32.68
C GLU A 101 -14.59 5.88 -32.56
N GLN A 102 -14.49 4.56 -32.72
CA GLN A 102 -15.59 3.58 -32.71
C GLN A 102 -15.91 3.02 -31.31
N ALA A 103 -15.13 3.35 -30.28
CA ALA A 103 -15.22 2.71 -28.96
C ALA A 103 -16.58 2.89 -28.24
N ASN A 104 -17.38 3.90 -28.60
CA ASN A 104 -18.67 4.18 -27.97
C ASN A 104 -19.85 4.06 -28.92
N ARG A 105 -19.81 3.15 -29.91
CA ARG A 105 -21.05 2.80 -30.61
C ARG A 105 -21.90 1.91 -29.70
N PRO A 106 -23.12 2.31 -29.32
CA PRO A 106 -24.00 1.45 -28.53
C PRO A 106 -24.24 0.15 -29.28
N LEU A 107 -24.15 -0.98 -28.57
CA LEU A 107 -24.46 -2.29 -29.12
C LEU A 107 -25.93 -2.30 -29.56
N ARG A 108 -26.17 -2.66 -30.83
CA ARG A 108 -27.52 -2.86 -31.37
C ARG A 108 -27.81 -4.34 -31.45
N PRO A 109 -29.06 -4.77 -31.21
CA PRO A 109 -29.49 -6.12 -31.55
C PRO A 109 -29.13 -6.46 -33.00
N GLY A 110 -28.57 -7.64 -33.22
CA GLY A 110 -28.06 -8.10 -34.53
C GLY A 110 -26.57 -7.82 -34.78
N ASN A 111 -25.89 -7.03 -33.95
CA ASN A 111 -24.43 -6.91 -34.03
C ASN A 111 -23.75 -8.23 -33.64
N LEU A 112 -22.64 -8.56 -34.29
CA LEU A 112 -21.80 -9.69 -33.90
C LEU A 112 -20.73 -9.25 -32.92
N ILE A 113 -20.59 -9.96 -31.81
CA ILE A 113 -19.60 -9.72 -30.76
C ILE A 113 -18.76 -10.97 -30.50
N TYR A 114 -17.55 -10.75 -29.98
CA TYR A 114 -16.71 -11.80 -29.41
C TYR A 114 -16.72 -11.67 -27.90
N GLU A 115 -16.88 -12.80 -27.22
CA GLU A 115 -16.82 -12.88 -25.76
C GLU A 115 -15.42 -13.32 -25.34
N LYS A 116 -14.84 -12.66 -24.33
CA LYS A 116 -13.54 -13.04 -23.78
C LYS A 116 -13.72 -14.18 -22.79
N GLU A 117 -12.97 -15.26 -22.98
CA GLU A 117 -12.96 -16.35 -22.01
C GLU A 117 -12.13 -15.98 -20.77
N ASN A 118 -12.75 -16.00 -19.59
CA ASN A 118 -12.11 -15.66 -18.31
C ASN A 118 -11.40 -16.85 -17.64
N SER A 119 -11.28 -17.98 -18.33
CA SER A 119 -10.57 -19.16 -17.81
C SER A 119 -9.05 -18.93 -17.86
N THR A 120 -8.29 -19.75 -17.12
CA THR A 120 -6.82 -19.79 -17.21
C THR A 120 -6.40 -20.40 -18.54
N THR A 121 -6.59 -19.68 -19.64
CA THR A 121 -6.16 -20.09 -20.98
C THR A 121 -4.66 -20.17 -21.04
N THR A 122 -4.14 -21.23 -21.67
CA THR A 122 -2.70 -21.32 -21.98
C THR A 122 -2.33 -20.30 -23.05
N LYS A 123 -1.02 -19.99 -23.19
CA LYS A 123 -0.55 -18.91 -24.09
C LYS A 123 -0.92 -19.11 -25.57
N LEU A 124 -1.26 -20.34 -25.96
CA LEU A 124 -1.52 -20.74 -27.35
C LEU A 124 -3.01 -20.92 -27.69
N GLU A 125 -3.91 -20.78 -26.71
CA GLU A 125 -5.34 -20.93 -26.95
C GLU A 125 -6.01 -19.60 -27.32
N PRO A 126 -7.05 -19.63 -28.19
CA PRO A 126 -7.78 -18.45 -28.56
C PRO A 126 -8.53 -17.89 -27.35
N LYS A 127 -8.27 -16.62 -27.01
CA LYS A 127 -8.87 -15.94 -25.86
C LYS A 127 -10.31 -15.48 -26.09
N TRP A 128 -10.78 -15.53 -27.33
CA TRP A 128 -12.05 -14.96 -27.77
C TRP A 128 -12.94 -16.05 -28.36
N LYS A 129 -14.18 -16.17 -27.88
CA LYS A 129 -15.21 -17.05 -28.40
C LYS A 129 -16.23 -16.25 -29.21
N GLY A 130 -16.72 -16.82 -30.30
CA GLY A 130 -17.71 -16.20 -31.17
C GLY A 130 -17.43 -16.42 -32.66
N PRO A 131 -18.13 -15.69 -33.55
CA PRO A 131 -18.99 -14.54 -33.26
C PRO A 131 -20.39 -14.91 -32.73
N PHE A 132 -20.91 -14.14 -31.77
CA PHE A 132 -22.26 -14.27 -31.22
C PHE A 132 -23.13 -13.06 -31.59
N PRO A 133 -24.42 -13.26 -31.94
CA PRO A 133 -25.35 -12.16 -32.18
C PRO A 133 -25.84 -11.55 -30.86
N VAL A 134 -25.87 -10.22 -30.79
CA VAL A 134 -26.51 -9.49 -29.68
C VAL A 134 -28.03 -9.61 -29.82
N LEU A 135 -28.70 -10.17 -28.80
CA LEU A 135 -30.17 -10.29 -28.77
C LEU A 135 -30.83 -9.06 -28.16
N GLU A 136 -30.30 -8.57 -27.05
CA GLU A 136 -30.86 -7.46 -26.29
C GLU A 136 -29.71 -6.68 -25.63
N ALA A 137 -29.85 -5.35 -25.55
CA ALA A 137 -28.89 -4.47 -24.89
C ALA A 137 -29.53 -3.87 -23.63
N GLN A 138 -29.16 -4.37 -22.44
CA GLN A 138 -29.57 -3.76 -21.18
C GLN A 138 -28.64 -2.59 -20.83
N THR A 139 -29.23 -1.44 -20.51
CA THR A 139 -28.51 -0.29 -19.92
C THR A 139 -28.91 -0.20 -18.44
N PRO A 140 -27.97 0.10 -17.50
CA PRO A 140 -26.57 0.43 -17.71
C PRO A 140 -25.64 -0.79 -17.70
N ASN A 141 -24.49 -0.66 -18.37
CA ASN A 141 -23.42 -1.67 -18.47
C ASN A 141 -23.01 -2.22 -17.10
N VAL A 142 -23.55 -3.39 -16.72
CA VAL A 142 -23.04 -4.14 -15.57
C VAL A 142 -21.79 -4.88 -16.02
N THR A 143 -20.61 -4.33 -15.71
CA THR A 143 -19.38 -5.12 -15.65
C THR A 143 -19.51 -6.13 -14.51
N ILE A 144 -19.65 -7.42 -14.84
CA ILE A 144 -19.45 -8.54 -13.92
C ILE A 144 -17.99 -8.97 -14.01
#